data_AF-A0A3D0Q5L5-F1
#
_entry.id   AF-A0A3D0Q5L5-F1
#
_cell.length_a   1.000
_cell.length_b   1.000
_cell.length_c   1.000
_cell.angle_alpha   90.00
_cell.angle_beta   90.00
_cell.angle_gamma   90.00
#
_symmetry.space_group_name_H-M   'P 1'
#
loop_
_entity.id
_entity.type
_entity.pdbx_description
1 polymer ?
#
loop_
_entity_poly.entity_id
_entity_poly.type
_entity_poly.pdbx_seq_one_letter_code
_entity_poly.pdbx_strand_id
1 'polypeptide(L)'
;VPGSGPKNRILKEDVQAYVKEELSRPRTTAPAAGGGNGGGLQVLAQPKVDFAKFGEIEEKPLTRIQKISGPNLHRNWVTIPHVT
;
A
#
# COMPACT_ATOMS: atom_id res chain seq x y z
N VAL A 1 11.39 -23.53 -1.38
CA VAL A 1 11.28 -24.73 -0.52
C VAL A 1 12.06 -25.86 -1.17
N PRO A 2 13.21 -26.26 -0.61
CA PRO A 2 13.92 -27.45 -1.08
C PRO A 2 13.04 -28.69 -0.78
N GLY A 3 12.86 -29.56 -1.77
CA GLY A 3 12.02 -30.76 -1.63
C GLY A 3 12.83 -31.95 -1.12
N SER A 4 12.33 -32.61 -0.08
CA SER A 4 12.99 -33.79 0.54
C SER A 4 12.52 -35.14 -0.02
N GLY A 5 11.48 -35.14 -0.87
CA GLY A 5 10.92 -36.36 -1.45
C GLY A 5 11.69 -36.90 -2.68
N PRO A 6 11.30 -38.09 -3.18
CA PRO A 6 11.92 -38.70 -4.36
C PRO A 6 11.93 -37.75 -5.56
N LYS A 7 13.10 -37.63 -6.22
CA LYS A 7 13.36 -36.68 -7.31
C LYS A 7 13.17 -35.21 -6.90
N ASN A 8 13.54 -34.87 -5.67
CA ASN A 8 13.39 -33.52 -5.09
C ASN A 8 11.93 -33.04 -5.04
N ARG A 9 10.97 -33.97 -4.92
CA ARG A 9 9.56 -33.63 -4.78
C ARG A 9 9.33 -32.93 -3.45
N ILE A 10 8.60 -31.83 -3.48
CA ILE A 10 8.20 -31.09 -2.28
C ILE A 10 7.09 -31.87 -1.59
N LEU A 11 7.30 -32.18 -0.32
CA LEU A 11 6.30 -32.80 0.54
C LEU A 11 5.59 -31.74 1.40
N LYS A 12 4.50 -32.12 2.07
CA LYS A 12 3.73 -31.21 2.92
C LYS A 12 4.57 -30.66 4.06
N GLU A 13 5.44 -31.51 4.60
CA GLU A 13 6.34 -31.24 5.71
C GLU A 13 7.35 -30.15 5.34
N ASP A 14 7.85 -30.16 4.10
CA ASP A 14 8.79 -29.14 3.60
C ASP A 14 8.14 -27.75 3.57
N VAL A 15 6.87 -27.68 3.14
CA VAL A 15 6.10 -26.43 3.11
C VAL A 15 5.80 -25.94 4.53
N GLN A 16 5.40 -26.85 5.43
CA GLN A 16 5.13 -26.51 6.83
C GLN A 16 6.39 -26.00 7.54
N ALA A 17 7.55 -26.64 7.31
CA ALA A 17 8.83 -26.20 7.85
C ALA A 17 9.21 -24.82 7.33
N TYR A 18 9.07 -24.58 6.02
CA TYR A 18 9.35 -23.28 5.41
C TYR A 18 8.48 -22.16 5.99
N VAL A 19 7.17 -22.39 6.14
CA VAL A 19 6.26 -21.39 6.72
C VAL A 19 6.60 -21.10 8.18
N LYS A 20 6.95 -22.14 8.95
CA LYS A 20 7.37 -21.99 10.35
C LYS A 20 8.67 -21.19 10.48
N GLU A 21 9.63 -21.43 9.60
CA GLU A 21 10.88 -20.68 9.52
C GLU A 21 10.64 -19.21 9.11
N GLU A 22 9.80 -18.98 8.11
CA GLU A 22 9.50 -17.63 7.63
C GLU A 22 8.72 -16.79 8.66
N LEU A 23 7.87 -17.44 9.47
CA LEU A 23 7.17 -16.80 10.59
C LEU A 23 8.07 -16.57 11.81
N SER A 24 9.09 -17.39 12.01
CA SER A 24 10.02 -17.28 13.15
C SER A 24 11.21 -16.36 12.86
N ARG A 25 11.52 -16.11 11.58
CA ARG A 25 12.49 -15.10 11.19
C ARG A 25 12.02 -13.74 11.72
N PRO A 26 12.82 -13.08 12.56
CA PRO A 26 12.56 -11.69 12.89
C PRO A 26 12.60 -10.93 11.56
N ARG A 27 11.47 -10.38 11.13
CA ARG A 27 11.48 -9.39 10.05
C ARG A 27 12.38 -8.27 10.55
N THR A 28 13.62 -8.23 10.06
CA THR A 28 14.36 -6.98 10.03
C THR A 28 13.40 -6.02 9.35
N THR A 29 12.88 -5.07 10.11
CA THR A 29 12.17 -3.94 9.57
C THR A 29 13.05 -3.41 8.45
N ALA A 30 12.65 -3.65 7.20
CA ALA A 30 13.14 -2.84 6.10
C ALA A 30 13.06 -1.39 6.60
N PRO A 31 14.10 -0.56 6.38
CA PRO A 31 14.04 0.83 6.81
C PRO A 31 12.69 1.35 6.33
N ALA A 32 11.87 1.82 7.28
CA ALA A 32 10.60 2.41 6.97
C ALA A 32 10.90 3.57 6.02
N ALA A 33 10.75 3.32 4.72
CA ALA A 33 10.85 4.33 3.70
C ALA A 33 9.61 5.21 3.86
N GLY A 34 9.72 6.18 4.75
CA GLY A 34 8.72 7.21 4.98
C GLY A 34 7.45 6.71 5.66
N GLY A 35 6.95 7.49 6.61
CA GLY A 35 5.58 7.35 7.09
C GLY A 35 4.61 7.54 5.92
N GLY A 36 4.07 6.44 5.41
CA GLY A 36 3.02 6.44 4.40
C GLY A 36 2.26 5.13 4.54
N ASN A 37 0.99 5.23 4.93
CA ASN A 37 0.07 4.12 5.13
C ASN A 37 0.25 3.03 4.05
N GLY A 38 0.56 1.81 4.52
CA GLY A 38 0.83 0.67 3.65
C GLY A 38 -0.28 0.38 2.64
N GLY A 39 0.16 -0.03 1.46
CA GLY A 39 -0.66 -0.73 0.45
C GLY A 39 -1.37 0.16 -0.56
N GLY A 40 -0.66 1.03 -1.29
CA GLY A 40 -1.20 1.80 -2.41
C GLY A 40 -0.10 2.48 -3.23
N LEU A 41 -0.42 2.96 -4.44
CA LEU A 41 0.50 3.72 -5.31
C LEU A 41 1.13 4.87 -4.51
N GLN A 42 2.42 4.79 -4.19
CA GLN A 42 3.14 5.88 -3.51
C GLN A 42 3.45 6.97 -4.53
N VAL A 43 2.52 7.91 -4.69
CA VAL A 43 2.70 9.07 -5.57
C VAL A 43 3.43 10.16 -4.80
N LEU A 44 4.45 10.76 -5.42
CA LEU A 44 5.09 11.99 -4.91
C LEU A 44 4.02 13.09 -4.74
N ALA A 45 4.22 13.98 -3.77
CA ALA A 45 3.31 15.11 -3.59
C ALA A 45 3.23 15.93 -4.89
N GLN A 46 2.00 16.15 -5.37
CA GLN A 46 1.74 16.97 -6.55
C GLN A 46 2.31 18.38 -6.33
N PRO A 47 3.02 18.96 -7.32
CA PRO A 47 3.46 20.35 -7.22
C PRO A 47 2.27 21.27 -6.96
N LYS A 48 2.42 22.21 -6.01
CA LYS A 48 1.42 23.26 -5.79
C LYS A 48 1.41 24.18 -7.02
N VAL A 49 0.33 24.09 -7.79
CA VAL A 49 0.08 24.99 -8.91
C VAL A 49 -0.55 26.26 -8.35
N ASP A 50 0.06 27.41 -8.64
CA ASP A 50 -0.60 28.69 -8.43
C ASP A 50 -1.62 28.93 -9.55
N PHE A 51 -2.90 28.95 -9.17
CA PHE A 51 -4.01 29.19 -10.09
C PHE A 51 -4.33 30.68 -10.27
N ALA A 52 -3.84 31.56 -9.39
CA ALA A 52 -4.10 33.00 -9.48
C ALA A 52 -3.45 33.63 -10.73
N LYS A 53 -2.42 33.01 -11.29
CA LYS A 53 -1.81 33.43 -12.57
C LYS A 53 -2.75 33.37 -13.77
N PHE A 54 -3.89 32.68 -13.65
CA PHE A 54 -4.87 32.51 -14.71
C PHE A 54 -6.14 33.36 -14.52
N GLY A 55 -6.24 34.13 -13.43
CA GLY A 55 -7.40 34.98 -13.14
C GLY A 55 -7.78 34.99 -11.66
N GLU A 56 -8.92 35.62 -11.36
CA GLU A 56 -9.49 35.65 -10.00
C GLU A 56 -9.91 34.25 -9.56
N ILE A 57 -9.56 33.88 -8.33
CA ILE A 57 -9.88 32.58 -7.73
C ILE A 57 -10.66 32.76 -6.44
N GLU A 58 -11.49 31.76 -6.13
CA GLU A 58 -12.25 31.70 -4.88
C GLU A 58 -11.86 30.42 -4.13
N GLU A 59 -11.47 30.54 -2.86
CA GLU A 59 -11.20 29.38 -2.01
C GLU A 59 -12.49 28.92 -1.31
N LYS A 60 -12.95 27.72 -1.64
CA LYS A 60 -14.14 27.11 -1.03
C LYS A 60 -13.74 26.08 0.03
N PRO A 61 -14.12 26.27 1.31
CA PRO A 61 -13.78 25.31 2.35
C PRO A 61 -14.50 23.98 2.15
N LEU A 62 -13.80 22.89 2.40
CA LEU A 62 -14.41 21.55 2.37
C LEU A 62 -15.47 21.41 3.46
N THR A 63 -16.58 20.75 3.11
CA THR A 63 -17.63 20.41 4.07
C THR A 63 -17.13 19.36 5.08
N ARG A 64 -17.81 19.24 6.23
CA ARG A 64 -17.46 18.23 7.25
C ARG A 64 -17.46 16.81 6.68
N ILE A 65 -18.43 16.48 5.84
CA ILE A 65 -18.54 15.15 5.19
C ILE A 65 -17.34 14.91 4.27
N GLN A 66 -16.95 15.90 3.46
CA GLN A 66 -15.80 15.76 2.56
C GLN A 66 -14.48 15.56 3.31
N LYS A 67 -14.27 16.27 4.42
CA LYS A 67 -13.07 16.11 5.26
C LYS A 67 -12.96 14.71 5.86
N ILE A 68 -14.09 14.11 6.25
CA ILE A 68 -14.11 12.78 6.87
C ILE A 68 -14.07 11.66 5.83
N SER A 69 -14.87 11.77 4.76
CA SER A 69 -15.04 10.71 3.77
C SER A 69 -13.95 10.71 2.70
N GLY A 70 -13.41 11.89 2.34
CA GLY A 70 -12.43 12.06 1.26
C GLY A 70 -11.21 11.14 1.38
N PRO A 71 -10.53 11.09 2.55
CA PRO A 71 -9.37 10.20 2.72
C PRO A 71 -9.71 8.71 2.54
N ASN A 72 -10.87 8.27 3.02
CA ASN A 72 -11.31 6.88 2.90
C ASN A 72 -11.66 6.51 1.46
N LEU A 73 -12.37 7.40 0.74
CA LEU A 73 -12.69 7.21 -0.67
C LEU A 73 -11.43 7.16 -1.52
N HIS A 74 -10.48 8.06 -1.29
CA HIS A 74 -9.21 8.07 -2.01
C HIS A 74 -8.40 6.78 -1.76
N ARG A 75 -8.34 6.31 -0.50
CA ARG A 75 -7.72 5.02 -0.19
C ARG A 75 -8.37 3.89 -0.98
N ASN A 76 -9.70 3.75 -0.93
CA ASN A 76 -10.39 2.71 -1.69
C ASN A 76 -10.05 2.78 -3.18
N TRP A 77 -10.09 3.98 -3.78
CA TRP A 77 -9.78 4.20 -5.19
C TRP A 77 -8.38 3.69 -5.57
N VAL A 78 -7.37 3.99 -4.74
CA VAL A 78 -5.96 3.68 -5.04
C VAL A 78 -5.59 2.24 -4.66
N THR A 79 -6.25 1.65 -3.66
CA THR A 79 -5.85 0.36 -3.10
C THR A 79 -6.65 -0.83 -3.60
N ILE A 80 -7.91 -0.62 -4.02
CA ILE A 80 -8.81 -1.70 -4.44
C ILE A 80 -8.83 -1.75 -5.98
N PRO A 81 -8.59 -2.91 -6.61
CA PRO A 81 -8.74 -3.04 -8.06
C PRO A 81 -10.23 -2.94 -8.44
N HIS A 82 -10.58 -1.89 -9.18
CA HIS A 82 -11.93 -1.68 -9.70
C HIS A 82 -12.11 -2.45 -11.00
N VAL A 83 -13.29 -3.03 -11.20
CA VAL A 83 -13.74 -3.54 -12.50
C VAL A 83 -14.69 -2.50 -13.09
N THR A 84 -14.48 -2.15 -14.36
CA THR A 84 -15.29 -1.19 -15.13
C THR A 84 -15.82 -1.84 -16.38
#